data_AF-A0A8T0XFY4-F1
#
_entry.id   AF-A0A8T0XFY4-F1
#
_cell.length_a   1.000
_cell.length_b   1.000
_cell.length_c   1.000
_cell.angle_alpha   90.00
_cell.angle_beta   90.00
_cell.angle_gamma   90.00
#
_symmetry.space_group_name_H-M   'P 1'
#
loop_
_entity.id
_entity.type
_entity.pdbx_description
1 polymer ?
#
loop_
_entity_poly.entity_id
_entity_poly.type
_entity_poly.pdbx_seq_one_letter_code
_entity_poly.pdbx_strand_id
1 'polypeptide(L)'
;MQKNLSPSLPDHREDAPVPTESWKEEVDDIDMPQIQDLLKKIRTRREAGVTGATIVWSWLQRRIQSLQRRPNFGYHYTGEGDLSRMSQMEIFEATALKYLKKAVGVTTVPVVPELFCADNASLPSEVDLYQSHPPKMISTRAYYPRV
;
A
#
# COMPACT_ATOMS: atom_id res chain seq x y z
N MET A 1 -15.38 18.88 3.54
CA MET A 1 -15.57 17.58 2.87
C MET A 1 -15.09 17.71 1.44
N GLN A 2 -14.02 17.01 1.07
CA GLN A 2 -13.53 16.96 -0.30
C GLN A 2 -14.48 16.06 -1.11
N LYS A 3 -15.11 16.60 -2.16
CA LYS A 3 -16.02 15.82 -3.02
C LYS A 3 -15.20 14.84 -3.85
N ASN A 4 -15.64 13.59 -3.94
CA ASN A 4 -15.09 12.64 -4.91
C ASN A 4 -15.31 13.20 -6.33
N LEU A 5 -14.25 13.25 -7.12
CA LEU A 5 -14.31 13.72 -8.51
C LEU A 5 -14.99 12.65 -9.38
N SER A 6 -15.78 13.06 -10.37
CA SER A 6 -16.46 12.15 -11.30
C SER A 6 -15.46 11.38 -12.18
N PRO A 7 -15.72 10.10 -12.48
CA PRO A 7 -16.86 9.30 -12.03
C PRO A 7 -16.74 8.89 -10.55
N SER A 8 -17.89 8.88 -9.85
CA SER A 8 -17.95 8.37 -8.48
C SER A 8 -17.57 6.88 -8.47
N LEU A 9 -16.87 6.47 -7.41
CA LEU A 9 -16.63 5.05 -7.17
C LEU A 9 -17.99 4.32 -7.11
N PRO A 10 -18.06 3.06 -7.61
CA PRO A 10 -19.24 2.24 -7.44
C PRO A 10 -19.55 2.07 -5.95
N ASP A 11 -20.82 1.86 -5.61
CA ASP A 11 -21.24 1.66 -4.23
C ASP A 11 -20.42 0.54 -3.59
N HIS A 12 -19.87 0.83 -2.40
CA HIS A 12 -19.14 -0.15 -1.62
C HIS A 12 -20.11 -1.28 -1.25
N ARG A 13 -19.81 -2.47 -1.73
CA ARG A 13 -20.53 -3.68 -1.33
C ARG A 13 -19.84 -4.23 -0.07
N GLU A 14 -20.61 -4.54 0.97
CA GLU A 14 -20.08 -5.09 2.24
C GLU A 14 -19.65 -6.56 2.13
N ASP A 15 -19.82 -7.17 0.95
CA ASP A 15 -19.39 -8.53 0.68
C ASP A 15 -17.87 -8.63 0.61
N ALA A 16 -17.36 -9.78 1.06
CA ALA A 16 -15.96 -10.11 0.84
C ALA A 16 -15.69 -10.16 -0.68
N PRO A 17 -14.50 -9.73 -1.14
CA PRO A 17 -14.13 -9.87 -2.54
C PRO A 17 -14.26 -11.34 -2.97
N VAL A 18 -15.04 -11.58 -4.01
CA VAL A 18 -15.23 -12.92 -4.58
C VAL A 18 -14.00 -13.24 -5.42
N PRO A 19 -13.24 -14.32 -5.12
CA PRO A 19 -12.12 -14.74 -5.95
C PRO A 19 -12.60 -15.02 -7.38
N THR A 20 -11.99 -14.36 -8.36
CA THR A 20 -12.24 -14.63 -9.77
C THR A 20 -11.27 -15.71 -10.27
N GLU A 21 -11.62 -16.43 -11.34
CA GLU A 21 -10.73 -17.45 -11.91
C GLU A 21 -9.38 -16.87 -12.35
N SER A 22 -9.34 -15.59 -12.72
CA SER A 22 -8.10 -14.87 -13.03
C SER A 22 -7.13 -14.74 -11.86
N TRP A 23 -7.57 -14.89 -10.61
CA TRP A 23 -6.68 -14.89 -9.44
C TRP A 23 -5.96 -16.23 -9.25
N LYS A 24 -6.45 -17.29 -9.91
CA LYS A 24 -5.87 -18.63 -9.89
C LYS A 24 -5.02 -18.90 -11.13
N GLU A 25 -4.98 -17.96 -12.09
CA GLU A 25 -4.12 -18.07 -13.26
C GLU A 25 -2.66 -18.18 -12.82
N GLU A 26 -1.93 -19.10 -13.45
CA GLU A 26 -0.49 -19.19 -13.24
C GLU A 26 0.19 -17.93 -13.75
N VAL A 27 1.23 -17.52 -13.04
CA VAL A 27 2.03 -16.36 -13.42
C VAL A 27 2.82 -16.70 -14.68
N ASP A 28 2.83 -15.78 -15.65
CA ASP A 28 3.65 -15.89 -16.86
C ASP A 28 5.15 -15.97 -16.52
N ASP A 29 5.90 -16.77 -17.28
CA ASP A 29 7.35 -16.90 -17.14
C ASP A 29 8.08 -15.55 -17.27
N ILE A 30 7.50 -14.59 -18.01
CA ILE A 30 8.02 -13.23 -18.17
C ILE A 30 8.01 -12.46 -16.84
N ASP A 31 6.98 -12.65 -16.01
CA ASP A 31 6.82 -11.94 -14.73
C ASP A 31 7.53 -12.65 -13.57
N MET A 32 7.86 -13.93 -13.73
CA MET A 32 8.49 -14.75 -12.69
C MET A 32 9.76 -14.14 -12.08
N PRO A 33 10.71 -13.55 -12.85
CA PRO A 33 11.90 -12.91 -12.28
C PRO A 33 11.55 -11.77 -11.30
N GLN A 34 10.53 -10.97 -11.61
CA GLN A 34 10.07 -9.87 -10.76
C GLN A 34 9.46 -10.41 -9.46
N ILE A 35 8.67 -11.48 -9.54
CA ILE A 35 8.09 -12.12 -8.36
C ILE A 35 9.18 -12.68 -7.45
N GLN A 36 10.19 -13.36 -8.01
CA GLN A 36 11.30 -13.89 -7.22
C GLN A 36 12.09 -12.79 -6.50
N ASP A 37 12.33 -11.66 -7.17
CA ASP A 37 12.96 -10.48 -6.55
C ASP A 37 12.09 -9.91 -5.41
N LEU A 38 10.78 -9.78 -5.62
CA LEU A 38 9.86 -9.33 -4.59
C LEU A 38 9.84 -10.28 -3.37
N LEU A 39 9.79 -11.60 -3.59
CA LEU A 39 9.84 -12.59 -2.51
C LEU A 39 11.15 -12.51 -1.72
N LYS A 40 12.27 -12.31 -2.42
CA LYS A 40 13.57 -12.10 -1.79
C LYS A 40 13.56 -10.87 -0.90
N LYS A 41 13.02 -9.74 -1.38
CA LYS A 41 12.89 -8.51 -0.58
C LYS A 41 11.99 -8.70 0.63
N ILE A 42 10.83 -9.35 0.47
CA ILE A 42 9.93 -9.67 1.59
C ILE A 42 10.66 -10.50 2.64
N ARG A 43 11.43 -11.52 2.23
CA ARG A 43 12.24 -12.32 3.15
C ARG A 43 13.25 -11.46 3.90
N THR A 44 14.04 -10.66 3.20
CA THR A 44 15.03 -9.75 3.81
C THR A 44 14.38 -8.80 4.82
N ARG A 45 13.21 -8.24 4.50
CA ARG A 45 12.48 -7.35 5.42
C ARG A 45 11.96 -8.10 6.65
N ARG A 46 11.49 -9.34 6.49
CA ARG A 46 11.09 -10.19 7.61
C ARG A 46 12.26 -10.49 8.53
N GLU A 47 13.42 -10.83 7.97
CA GLU A 47 14.66 -11.08 8.71
C GLU A 47 15.16 -9.83 9.44
N ALA A 48 14.92 -8.64 8.87
CA ALA A 48 15.17 -7.35 9.52
C ALA A 48 14.13 -6.96 10.59
N GLY A 49 13.15 -7.83 10.91
CA GLY A 49 12.16 -7.58 11.95
C GLY A 49 10.94 -6.76 11.52
N VAL A 50 10.71 -6.58 10.22
CA VAL A 50 9.47 -5.96 9.73
C VAL A 50 8.30 -6.93 9.96
N THR A 51 7.35 -6.52 10.79
CA THR A 51 6.13 -7.24 11.15
C THR A 51 4.88 -6.42 10.83
N GLY A 52 3.70 -7.03 10.91
CA GLY A 52 2.44 -6.29 10.84
C GLY A 52 2.36 -5.15 11.86
N ALA A 53 2.90 -5.34 13.06
CA ALA A 53 2.93 -4.32 14.10
C ALA A 53 3.81 -3.13 13.74
N THR A 54 5.02 -3.35 13.22
CA THR A 54 5.91 -2.25 12.78
C THR A 54 5.32 -1.50 11.58
N ILE A 55 4.62 -2.20 10.68
CA ILE A 55 3.94 -1.58 9.53
C ILE A 55 2.80 -0.67 10.00
N VAL A 56 1.89 -1.20 10.83
CA VAL A 56 0.75 -0.42 11.35
C VAL A 56 1.24 0.76 12.19
N TRP A 57 2.26 0.54 13.04
CA TRP A 57 2.86 1.61 13.83
C TRP A 57 3.43 2.72 12.95
N SER A 58 4.24 2.36 11.97
CA SER A 58 4.80 3.33 11.03
C SER A 58 3.72 4.11 10.28
N TRP A 59 2.68 3.42 9.81
CA TRP A 59 1.56 4.05 9.11
C TRP A 59 0.81 5.05 10.01
N LEU A 60 0.59 4.71 11.28
CA LEU A 60 -0.02 5.61 12.27
C LEU A 60 0.85 6.84 12.53
N GLN A 61 2.15 6.65 12.73
CA GLN A 61 3.10 7.75 12.97
C GLN A 61 3.18 8.71 11.77
N ARG A 62 3.19 8.17 10.55
CA ARG A 62 3.26 8.98 9.32
C ARG A 62 1.92 9.60 8.93
N ARG A 63 0.80 9.20 9.53
CA ARG A 63 -0.56 9.75 9.27
C ARG A 63 -0.96 9.68 7.80
N ILE A 64 -0.49 8.67 7.07
CA ILE A 64 -0.70 8.58 5.62
C ILE A 64 -2.16 8.24 5.33
N GLN A 65 -2.88 9.10 4.61
CA GLN A 65 -4.23 8.79 4.15
C GLN A 65 -4.19 8.23 2.73
N SER A 66 -4.71 7.01 2.55
CA SER A 66 -4.71 6.31 1.25
C SER A 66 -5.44 7.08 0.15
N LEU A 67 -6.45 7.86 0.52
CA LEU A 67 -7.29 8.64 -0.40
C LEU A 67 -6.84 10.11 -0.58
N GLN A 68 -5.74 10.53 0.05
CA GLN A 68 -5.18 11.85 -0.20
C GLN A 68 -4.37 11.89 -1.50
N ARG A 69 -4.14 13.10 -2.02
CA ARG A 69 -3.36 13.32 -3.24
C ARG A 69 -1.94 12.78 -3.06
N ARG A 70 -1.65 11.66 -3.72
CA ARG A 70 -0.30 11.07 -3.78
C ARG A 70 0.36 11.43 -5.12
N PRO A 71 1.28 12.41 -5.15
CA PRO A 71 2.04 12.71 -6.36
C PRO A 71 3.09 11.63 -6.68
N ASN A 72 3.49 10.84 -5.67
CA ASN A 72 4.49 9.79 -5.75
C ASN A 72 3.88 8.41 -5.50
N PHE A 73 4.60 7.35 -5.86
CA PHE A 73 4.21 5.98 -5.51
C PHE A 73 4.03 5.78 -4.00
N GLY A 74 3.15 4.88 -3.61
CA GLY A 74 2.79 4.68 -2.18
C GLY A 74 3.93 4.21 -1.28
N TYR A 75 5.03 3.70 -1.85
CA TYR A 75 6.24 3.34 -1.11
C TYR A 75 7.22 4.51 -0.95
N HIS A 76 7.06 5.59 -1.72
CA HIS A 76 7.93 6.76 -1.72
C HIS A 76 7.40 7.78 -0.71
N TYR A 77 7.82 7.65 0.54
CA TYR A 77 7.54 8.61 1.60
C TYR A 77 8.63 9.68 1.64
N THR A 78 8.25 10.96 1.56
CA THR A 78 9.19 12.11 1.55
C THR A 78 9.32 12.82 2.91
N GLY A 79 8.94 12.15 3.99
CA GLY A 79 9.03 12.71 5.34
C GLY A 79 7.85 13.62 5.71
N GLU A 80 8.11 14.65 6.52
CA GLU A 80 7.08 15.57 7.03
C GLU A 80 6.38 16.36 5.93
N GLY A 81 7.10 16.82 4.90
CA GLY A 81 6.51 17.55 3.78
C GLY A 81 5.64 16.73 2.83
N ASP A 82 5.47 15.43 3.08
CA ASP A 82 4.76 14.53 2.17
C ASP A 82 3.25 14.87 2.09
N LEU A 83 2.78 15.13 0.87
CA LEU A 83 1.38 15.51 0.60
C LEU A 83 0.36 14.39 0.90
N SER A 84 0.83 13.15 1.06
CA SER A 84 0.00 12.01 1.48
C SER A 84 -0.31 11.98 2.98
N ARG A 85 0.34 12.85 3.78
CA ARG A 85 0.06 13.00 5.21
C ARG A 85 -1.27 13.72 5.42
N MET A 86 -2.10 13.14 6.29
CA MET A 86 -3.36 13.76 6.73
C MET A 86 -3.13 14.98 7.60
N SER A 87 -2.02 14.97 8.35
CA SER A 87 -1.65 16.04 9.26
C SER A 87 -0.14 16.03 9.51
N GLN A 88 0.40 17.22 9.77
CA GLN A 88 1.75 17.40 10.27
C GLN A 88 1.87 17.06 11.76
N MET A 89 0.76 17.10 12.50
CA MET A 89 0.75 16.76 13.93
C MET A 89 0.96 15.26 14.12
N GLU A 90 1.92 14.91 14.96
CA GLU A 90 2.19 13.54 15.37
C GLU A 90 1.02 12.96 16.18
N ILE A 91 0.80 11.66 16.06
CA ILE A 91 -0.09 10.96 16.99
C ILE A 91 0.66 10.75 18.30
N PHE A 92 0.01 11.12 19.41
CA PHE A 92 0.51 10.77 20.74
C PHE A 92 0.63 9.25 20.91
N GLU A 93 1.73 8.80 21.51
CA GLU A 93 2.09 7.38 21.63
C GLU A 93 0.97 6.51 22.20
N ALA A 94 0.32 6.94 23.29
CA ALA A 94 -0.78 6.18 23.89
C ALA A 94 -1.98 6.00 22.94
N THR A 95 -2.22 6.99 22.08
CA THR A 95 -3.26 6.93 21.06
C THR A 95 -2.86 5.97 19.94
N ALA A 96 -1.59 6.01 19.49
CA ALA A 96 -1.08 5.05 18.52
C ALA A 96 -1.15 3.61 19.05
N LEU A 97 -0.79 3.39 20.32
CA LEU A 97 -0.86 2.07 20.97
C LEU A 97 -2.30 1.55 21.04
N LYS A 98 -3.27 2.42 21.33
CA LYS A 98 -4.70 2.05 21.32
C LYS A 98 -5.13 1.56 19.93
N TYR A 99 -4.70 2.23 18.87
CA TYR A 99 -4.99 1.80 17.49
C TYR A 99 -4.23 0.53 17.11
N LEU A 100 -2.96 0.42 17.48
CA LEU A 100 -2.13 -0.77 17.24
C LEU A 100 -2.74 -2.02 17.89
N LYS A 101 -3.15 -1.91 19.16
CA LYS A 101 -3.85 -2.97 19.89
C LYS A 101 -5.12 -3.41 19.17
N LYS A 102 -5.90 -2.45 18.67
CA LYS A 102 -7.15 -2.75 17.93
C LYS A 102 -6.87 -3.45 16.59
N ALA A 103 -5.81 -3.06 15.88
CA ALA A 103 -5.51 -3.56 14.54
C ALA A 103 -4.83 -4.93 14.55
N VAL A 104 -3.86 -5.15 15.45
CA VAL A 104 -2.98 -6.33 15.44
C VAL A 104 -2.76 -6.96 16.82
N GLY A 105 -3.49 -6.52 17.86
CA GLY A 105 -3.41 -7.10 19.21
C GLY A 105 -2.17 -6.75 20.03
N VAL A 106 -1.23 -5.99 19.47
CA VAL A 106 0.03 -5.62 20.15
C VAL A 106 -0.18 -4.47 21.12
N THR A 107 0.35 -4.59 22.34
CA THR A 107 0.16 -3.64 23.44
C THR A 107 1.39 -2.78 23.77
N THR A 108 2.53 -3.06 23.14
CA THR A 108 3.80 -2.35 23.35
C THR A 108 4.23 -1.66 22.07
N VAL A 109 5.04 -0.61 22.21
CA VAL A 109 5.64 0.06 21.05
C VAL A 109 6.58 -0.94 20.36
N PRO A 110 6.37 -1.25 19.07
CA PRO A 110 7.27 -2.14 18.36
C PRO A 110 8.58 -1.40 18.07
N VAL A 111 9.71 -2.11 18.18
CA VAL A 111 10.98 -1.60 17.67
C VAL A 111 10.88 -1.53 16.16
N VAL A 112 10.84 -0.32 15.62
CA VAL A 112 10.72 -0.09 14.19
C VAL A 112 12.11 -0.20 13.58
N PRO A 113 12.38 -1.22 12.72
CA PRO A 113 13.66 -1.27 12.00
C PRO A 113 13.75 -0.08 11.05
N GLU A 114 14.95 0.20 10.55
CA GLU A 114 15.13 1.28 9.57
C GLU A 114 14.19 1.07 8.38
N LEU A 115 13.21 1.95 8.26
CA LEU A 115 12.18 1.83 7.25
C LEU A 115 12.67 2.45 5.96
N PHE A 116 12.19 1.90 4.86
CA PHE A 116 12.37 2.50 3.54
C PHE A 116 11.82 3.95 3.53
N CYS A 117 12.67 4.87 3.10
CA CYS A 117 12.45 6.26 2.73
C CYS A 117 13.20 6.47 1.40
N ALA A 118 12.82 7.46 0.60
CA ALA A 118 13.57 7.74 -0.64
C ALA A 118 15.06 8.02 -0.38
N ASP A 119 15.38 8.55 0.80
CA ASP A 119 16.75 8.89 1.19
C ASP A 119 17.62 7.66 1.51
N ASN A 120 17.02 6.51 1.79
CA ASN A 120 17.73 5.22 2.00
C ASN A 120 17.29 4.15 0.98
N ALA A 121 16.75 4.59 -0.16
CA ALA A 121 16.40 3.70 -1.25
C ALA A 121 17.67 3.02 -1.79
N SER A 122 17.64 1.69 -1.87
CA SER A 122 18.63 0.94 -2.63
C SER A 122 18.62 1.45 -4.08
N LEU A 123 19.82 1.61 -4.64
CA LEU A 123 20.22 2.19 -5.94
C LEU A 123 19.16 2.28 -7.07
N PRO A 124 19.30 3.26 -8.00
CA PRO A 124 18.31 3.64 -9.01
C PRO A 124 17.85 2.55 -10.00
N SER A 125 18.43 1.34 -9.98
CA SER A 125 17.93 0.20 -10.78
C SER A 125 16.62 -0.39 -10.27
N GLU A 126 16.17 -0.04 -9.06
CA GLU A 126 14.96 -0.62 -8.44
C GLU A 126 13.65 0.03 -8.93
N VAL A 127 13.73 1.22 -9.53
CA VAL A 127 12.56 2.05 -9.87
C VAL A 127 11.88 1.63 -11.16
N ASP A 128 12.64 1.05 -12.10
CA ASP A 128 12.12 0.61 -13.41
C ASP A 128 11.60 -0.83 -13.42
N LEU A 129 11.86 -1.61 -12.37
CA LEU A 129 11.49 -3.03 -12.32
C LEU A 129 10.02 -3.28 -11.97
N TYR A 130 9.33 -2.30 -11.37
CA TYR A 130 7.93 -2.41 -10.93
C TYR A 130 6.95 -1.65 -11.83
N GLN A 131 7.32 -1.44 -13.09
CA GLN A 131 6.33 -1.07 -14.11
C GLN A 131 5.55 -2.33 -14.46
N SER A 132 4.52 -2.64 -13.67
CA SER A 132 3.50 -3.58 -14.12
C SER A 132 3.04 -3.14 -15.51
N HIS A 133 3.11 -4.03 -16.50
CA HIS A 133 2.38 -3.81 -17.74
C HIS A 133 0.95 -3.39 -17.36
N PRO A 134 0.38 -2.35 -17.99
CA PRO A 134 -0.96 -1.91 -17.65
C PRO A 134 -1.87 -3.15 -17.68
N PRO A 135 -2.71 -3.36 -16.65
CA PRO A 135 -3.57 -4.53 -16.61
C PRO A 135 -4.30 -4.62 -17.95
N LYS A 136 -4.27 -5.79 -18.59
CA LYS A 136 -5.03 -6.04 -19.82
C LYS A 136 -6.45 -5.62 -19.51
N MET A 137 -6.89 -4.49 -20.07
CA MET A 137 -8.24 -4.02 -19.83
C MET A 137 -9.17 -5.10 -20.38
N ILE A 138 -9.83 -5.83 -19.48
CA ILE A 138 -10.94 -6.68 -19.85
C ILE A 138 -11.96 -5.71 -20.43
N SER A 139 -12.12 -5.74 -21.75
CA SER A 139 -13.13 -4.98 -22.46
C SER A 139 -14.49 -5.46 -21.97
N THR A 140 -14.96 -4.91 -20.86
CA THR A 140 -16.37 -4.99 -20.50
C THR A 140 -17.09 -4.13 -21.51
N ARG A 141 -17.52 -4.78 -22.59
CA ARG A 141 -18.53 -4.28 -23.51
C ARG A 141 -19.75 -3.91 -22.67
N ALA A 142 -19.81 -2.65 -22.23
CA ALA A 142 -20.94 -2.11 -21.51
C ALA A 142 -22.13 -2.15 -22.49
N TYR A 143 -23.00 -3.13 -22.30
CA TYR A 143 -24.28 -3.19 -22.98
C TYR A 143 -25.20 -2.18 -22.30
N TYR A 144 -25.20 -0.93 -22.78
CA TYR A 144 -26.24 0.02 -22.45
C TYR A 144 -27.36 -0.12 -23.48
N PRO A 145 -28.58 -0.58 -23.10
CA PRO A 145 -29.73 -0.44 -23.98
C PRO A 145 -30.05 1.05 -24.14
N ARG A 146 -30.16 1.50 -25.40
CA ARG A 146 -30.72 2.83 -25.71
C ARG A 146 -32.20 2.83 -25.33
N VAL A 147 -32.57 3.79 -24.49
CA VAL A 147 -33.94 4.32 -24.40
C VAL A 147 -34.20 5.26 -25.57
#